data_AF-A0A150FAZ3-F1
#
_entry.id   AF-A0A150FAZ3-F1
#
_cell.length_a   1.000
_cell.length_b   1.000
_cell.length_c   1.000
_cell.angle_alpha   90.00
_cell.angle_beta   90.00
_cell.angle_gamma   90.00
#
_symmetry.space_group_name_H-M   'P 1'
#
loop_
_entity.id
_entity.type
_entity.pdbx_description
1 polymer ?
#
loop_
_entity_poly.entity_id
_entity_poly.type
_entity_poly.pdbx_seq_one_letter_code
_entity_poly.pdbx_strand_id
1 'polypeptide(L)'
;MTKINEKIHVLTDESLGRIKREYVEVDRKADVGDRVVADGDYREVVAISSRRGICLDGDICLGIPHSYRTLEPTSIVHIDGERYKMVDRKAKVGEKVIITERVDFYMDDMTVGKVYEVINISGEEDVEVMDDTEEKATASKSGYLSLVSLTKENKHQKPKAKTRGYKEVKNLIHHELSITRQDIQEMINVAVINEIKKMSEAGEFYKIASSKIDSIIKDGFSDRGNLLYGFKERVSQTISDEVGKRIANNLNINVELKNQ
;
A
#
# COMPACT_ATOMS: atom_id res chain seq x y z
N MET A 1 21.73 9.59 14.49
CA MET A 1 20.88 8.39 14.63
C MET A 1 21.15 7.50 13.43
N THR A 2 21.80 6.37 13.67
CA THR A 2 22.30 5.44 12.65
C THR A 2 21.10 4.80 11.96
N LYS A 3 20.84 5.16 10.70
CA LYS A 3 19.88 4.45 9.84
C LYS A 3 20.45 3.06 9.58
N ILE A 4 20.02 2.08 10.36
CA ILE A 4 20.22 0.68 10.00
C ILE A 4 19.37 0.48 8.73
N ASN A 5 19.96 -0.09 7.68
CA ASN A 5 19.20 -0.61 6.54
C ASN A 5 18.38 -1.80 7.06
N GLU A 6 17.28 -1.52 7.76
CA GLU A 6 16.37 -2.53 8.27
C GLU A 6 15.70 -3.18 7.06
N LYS A 7 16.07 -4.42 6.77
CA LYS A 7 15.43 -5.21 5.73
C LYS A 7 14.01 -5.50 6.18
N ILE A 8 13.03 -4.99 5.44
CA ILE A 8 11.61 -5.12 5.75
C ILE A 8 11.06 -6.36 5.05
N HIS A 9 10.34 -7.18 5.81
CA HIS A 9 9.67 -8.39 5.36
C HIS A 9 8.16 -8.21 5.52
N VAL A 10 7.36 -8.59 4.52
CA VAL A 10 5.90 -8.52 4.60
C VAL A 10 5.35 -9.94 4.70
N LEU A 11 4.82 -10.29 5.88
CA LEU A 11 4.36 -11.64 6.20
C LEU A 11 2.92 -11.62 6.72
N THR A 12 2.20 -12.72 6.54
CA THR A 12 0.89 -12.93 7.15
C THR A 12 1.03 -13.08 8.67
N ASP A 13 0.33 -12.26 9.43
CA ASP A 13 0.30 -12.27 10.89
C ASP A 13 -0.98 -12.96 11.37
N GLU A 14 -0.84 -14.19 11.85
CA GLU A 14 -1.96 -15.01 12.34
C GLU A 14 -2.56 -14.41 13.63
N SER A 15 -1.78 -13.70 14.44
CA SER A 15 -2.27 -13.03 15.66
C SER A 15 -3.20 -11.85 15.35
N LEU A 16 -3.07 -11.29 14.15
CA LEU A 16 -3.93 -10.22 13.63
C LEU A 16 -4.86 -10.74 12.52
N GLY A 17 -5.42 -11.94 12.70
CA GLY A 17 -6.42 -12.47 11.78
C GLY A 17 -5.93 -12.63 10.34
N ARG A 18 -4.65 -12.97 10.15
CA ARG A 18 -4.02 -13.24 8.85
C ARG A 18 -3.85 -12.01 7.95
N ILE A 19 -3.73 -10.83 8.54
CA ILE A 19 -3.34 -9.62 7.79
C ILE A 19 -1.85 -9.64 7.47
N LYS A 20 -1.48 -9.04 6.33
CA LYS A 20 -0.07 -8.78 5.99
C LYS A 20 0.51 -7.68 6.88
N ARG A 21 1.59 -7.97 7.60
CA ARG A 21 2.30 -7.06 8.50
C ARG A 21 3.77 -6.94 8.11
N GLU A 22 4.36 -5.77 8.34
CA GLU A 22 5.79 -5.54 8.17
C GLU A 22 6.58 -6.02 9.40
N TYR A 23 7.67 -6.74 9.14
CA TYR A 23 8.63 -7.24 10.12
C TYR A 23 10.02 -6.73 9.78
N VAL A 24 10.84 -6.50 10.80
CA VAL A 24 12.24 -6.07 10.65
C VAL A 24 13.18 -7.12 11.23
N GLU A 25 14.31 -7.34 10.55
CA GLU A 25 15.40 -8.18 11.07
C GLU A 25 16.08 -7.49 12.25
N VAL A 26 16.16 -8.16 13.40
CA VAL A 26 16.84 -7.69 14.61
C VAL A 26 17.95 -8.64 15.03
N ASP A 27 19.01 -8.09 15.61
CA ASP A 27 20.18 -8.85 16.08
C ASP A 27 20.02 -9.23 17.55
N ARG A 28 19.07 -10.14 17.81
CA ARG A 28 18.89 -10.77 19.12
C ARG A 28 18.68 -12.27 18.99
N LYS A 29 18.93 -12.98 20.09
CA LYS A 29 18.59 -14.40 20.20
C LYS A 29 17.07 -14.57 20.07
N ALA A 30 16.66 -15.60 19.32
CA ALA A 30 15.26 -15.94 19.14
C ALA A 30 14.78 -16.84 20.28
N ASP A 31 13.52 -16.66 20.65
CA ASP A 31 12.79 -17.46 21.63
C ASP A 31 11.73 -18.34 20.93
N VAL A 32 11.15 -19.30 21.65
CA VAL A 32 10.08 -20.16 21.10
C VAL A 32 8.90 -19.31 20.67
N GLY A 33 8.40 -19.53 19.46
CA GLY A 33 7.35 -18.75 18.81
C GLY A 33 7.85 -17.54 18.01
N ASP A 34 9.15 -17.19 18.10
CA ASP A 34 9.71 -16.16 17.23
C ASP A 34 9.74 -16.62 15.78
N ARG A 35 9.54 -15.65 14.87
CA ARG A 35 9.77 -15.81 13.44
C ARG A 35 11.21 -15.46 13.14
N VAL A 36 11.85 -16.24 12.27
CA VAL A 36 13.22 -16.00 11.83
C VAL A 36 13.35 -16.12 10.32
N VAL A 37 14.40 -15.52 9.77
CA VAL A 37 14.90 -15.81 8.42
C VAL A 37 16.16 -16.65 8.56
N ALA A 38 16.17 -17.85 8.00
CA ALA A 38 17.34 -18.74 7.95
C ALA A 38 17.55 -19.22 6.51
N ASP A 39 18.76 -19.06 5.98
CA ASP A 39 19.11 -19.39 4.59
C ASP A 39 18.18 -18.75 3.52
N GLY A 40 17.55 -17.63 3.87
CA GLY A 40 16.61 -16.91 2.99
C GLY A 40 15.15 -17.34 3.14
N ASP A 41 14.86 -18.40 3.89
CA ASP A 41 13.51 -18.89 4.17
C ASP A 41 12.97 -18.38 5.51
N TYR A 42 11.66 -18.14 5.56
CA TYR A 42 10.95 -17.81 6.79
C TYR A 42 10.58 -19.08 7.55
N ARG A 43 10.89 -19.09 8.85
CA ARG A 43 10.65 -20.23 9.73
C ARG A 43 10.22 -19.77 11.12
N GLU A 44 9.59 -20.65 11.87
CA GLU A 44 9.20 -20.42 13.26
C GLU A 44 10.06 -21.24 14.21
N VAL A 45 10.45 -20.65 15.34
CA VAL A 45 11.17 -21.36 16.39
C VAL A 45 10.21 -22.22 17.19
N VAL A 46 10.34 -23.54 17.07
CA VAL A 46 9.48 -24.51 17.77
C VAL A 46 10.08 -24.98 19.10
N ALA A 47 11.40 -24.91 19.26
CA ALA A 47 12.07 -25.30 20.51
C ALA A 47 13.45 -24.65 20.65
N ILE A 48 13.95 -24.57 21.89
CA ILE A 48 15.32 -24.15 22.20
C ILE A 48 16.05 -25.30 22.88
N SER A 49 17.20 -25.67 22.35
CA SER A 49 18.11 -26.69 22.88
C SER A 49 19.40 -26.03 23.37
N SER A 50 19.78 -26.34 24.62
CA SER A 50 21.08 -25.92 25.16
C SER A 50 22.27 -26.48 24.38
N ARG A 51 22.10 -27.59 23.64
CA ARG A 51 23.16 -28.21 22.82
C ARG A 51 23.09 -27.81 21.35
N ARG A 52 21.88 -27.62 20.80
CA ARG A 52 21.66 -27.45 19.35
C ARG A 52 21.18 -26.05 18.94
N GLY A 53 21.05 -25.11 19.89
CA GLY A 53 20.55 -23.76 19.61
C GLY A 53 19.04 -23.75 19.41
N ILE A 54 18.56 -23.01 18.41
CA ILE A 54 17.13 -22.97 18.08
C ILE A 54 16.76 -24.13 17.15
N CYS A 55 15.57 -24.68 17.30
CA CYS A 55 15.02 -25.66 16.36
C CYS A 55 13.81 -25.04 15.67
N LEU A 56 13.78 -25.16 14.35
CA LEU A 56 12.82 -24.53 13.45
C LEU A 56 11.79 -25.55 12.98
N ASP A 57 10.64 -25.04 12.52
CA ASP A 57 9.64 -25.85 11.83
C ASP A 57 10.27 -26.54 10.59
N GLY A 58 10.11 -27.88 10.54
CA GLY A 58 10.75 -28.73 9.52
C GLY A 58 12.07 -29.40 9.93
N ASP A 59 12.28 -29.65 11.23
CA ASP A 59 13.37 -30.47 11.80
C ASP A 59 14.81 -29.97 11.59
N ILE A 60 14.99 -28.66 11.39
CA ILE A 60 16.31 -28.02 11.33
C ILE A 60 16.65 -27.41 12.70
N CYS A 61 17.75 -27.84 13.32
CA CYS A 61 18.29 -27.16 14.51
C CYS A 61 19.55 -26.37 14.14
N LEU A 62 19.51 -25.06 14.40
CA LEU A 62 20.58 -24.11 14.13
C LEU A 62 21.31 -23.75 15.42
N GLY A 63 22.56 -24.22 15.53
CA GLY A 63 23.40 -24.03 16.71
C GLY A 63 24.11 -22.68 16.79
N ILE A 64 24.05 -21.85 15.74
CA ILE A 64 24.88 -20.65 15.62
C ILE A 64 23.99 -19.40 15.49
N PRO A 65 24.08 -18.41 16.39
CA PRO A 65 23.29 -17.17 16.34
C PRO A 65 23.39 -16.36 15.04
N HIS A 66 24.38 -16.64 14.19
CA HIS A 66 24.61 -15.94 12.92
C HIS A 66 24.02 -16.64 11.69
N SER A 67 23.43 -17.83 11.85
CA SER A 67 22.78 -18.55 10.75
C SER A 67 21.31 -18.17 10.55
N TYR A 68 20.82 -17.20 11.33
CA TYR A 68 19.46 -16.70 11.22
C TYR A 68 19.36 -15.23 11.62
N ARG A 69 18.25 -14.59 11.26
CA ARG A 69 17.85 -13.26 11.72
C ARG A 69 16.48 -13.33 12.35
N THR A 70 16.36 -12.87 13.59
CA THR A 70 15.07 -12.80 14.30
C THR A 70 14.24 -11.68 13.71
N LEU A 71 12.94 -11.90 13.54
CA LEU A 71 12.00 -10.94 12.98
C LEU A 71 11.12 -10.36 14.08
N GLU A 72 11.13 -9.03 14.21
CA GLU A 72 10.20 -8.32 15.08
C GLU A 72 9.09 -7.66 14.28
N PRO A 73 7.83 -7.80 14.72
CA PRO A 73 6.72 -7.15 14.05
C PRO A 73 6.76 -5.63 14.28
N THR A 74 6.55 -4.87 13.22
CA THR A 74 6.39 -3.41 13.30
C THR A 74 4.94 -3.02 13.58
N SER A 75 4.66 -1.74 13.77
CA SER A 75 3.27 -1.24 13.80
C SER A 75 2.67 -1.04 12.40
N ILE A 76 3.27 -1.53 11.32
CA ILE A 76 2.80 -1.29 9.94
C ILE A 76 2.12 -2.53 9.36
N VAL A 77 0.91 -2.35 8.85
CA VAL A 77 0.09 -3.39 8.20
C VAL A 77 -0.31 -2.98 6.79
N HIS A 78 -0.60 -3.98 5.96
CA HIS A 78 -1.02 -3.83 4.57
C HIS A 78 -2.46 -4.33 4.43
N ILE A 79 -3.37 -3.42 4.11
CA ILE A 79 -4.82 -3.69 3.98
C ILE A 79 -5.24 -3.19 2.60
N ASP A 80 -5.85 -4.05 1.78
CA ASP A 80 -6.30 -3.74 0.41
C ASP A 80 -5.23 -3.14 -0.53
N GLY A 81 -3.95 -3.44 -0.25
CA GLY A 81 -2.79 -2.91 -0.98
C GLY A 81 -2.26 -1.57 -0.48
N GLU A 82 -2.83 -1.02 0.59
CA GLU A 82 -2.42 0.25 1.21
C GLU A 82 -1.65 0.01 2.52
N ARG A 83 -0.68 0.87 2.82
CA ARG A 83 0.12 0.82 4.06
C ARG A 83 -0.50 1.67 5.16
N TYR A 84 -0.69 1.08 6.32
CA TYR A 84 -1.21 1.75 7.51
C TYR A 84 -0.30 1.55 8.71
N LYS A 85 -0.08 2.61 9.48
CA LYS A 85 0.49 2.53 10.82
C LYS A 85 -0.63 2.34 11.83
N MET A 86 -0.55 1.26 12.61
CA MET A 86 -1.36 1.03 13.80
C MET A 86 -0.90 1.97 14.91
N VAL A 87 -1.84 2.70 15.50
CA VAL A 87 -1.57 3.69 16.55
C VAL A 87 -2.53 3.45 17.70
N ASP A 88 -1.97 3.33 18.90
CA ASP A 88 -2.74 3.27 20.13
C ASP A 88 -3.18 4.68 20.54
N ARG A 89 -4.35 5.09 20.05
CA ARG A 89 -5.05 6.32 20.42
C ARG A 89 -6.53 6.17 20.12
N LYS A 90 -7.34 7.04 20.73
CA LYS A 90 -8.75 7.17 20.37
C LYS A 90 -8.90 7.47 18.87
N ALA A 91 -9.76 6.70 18.21
CA ALA A 91 -10.08 6.91 16.80
C ALA A 91 -11.13 8.02 16.62
N LYS A 92 -11.13 8.66 15.46
CA LYS A 92 -12.10 9.70 15.08
C LYS A 92 -13.12 9.13 14.09
N VAL A 93 -14.30 9.73 14.06
CA VAL A 93 -15.34 9.40 13.06
C VAL A 93 -14.77 9.52 11.63
N GLY A 94 -14.99 8.48 10.83
CA GLY A 94 -14.46 8.31 9.48
C GLY A 94 -13.03 7.75 9.41
N GLU A 95 -12.37 7.50 10.54
CA GLU A 95 -11.11 6.73 10.58
C GLU A 95 -11.39 5.23 10.52
N LYS A 96 -10.36 4.46 10.17
CA LYS A 96 -10.39 3.00 10.21
C LYS A 96 -9.72 2.50 11.49
N VAL A 97 -10.26 1.45 12.07
CA VAL A 97 -9.68 0.74 13.21
C VAL A 97 -9.49 -0.72 12.87
N ILE A 98 -8.48 -1.35 13.46
CA ILE A 98 -8.27 -2.80 13.43
C ILE A 98 -8.55 -3.35 14.82
N ILE A 99 -9.29 -4.46 14.88
CA ILE A 99 -9.53 -5.17 16.14
C ILE A 99 -8.34 -6.07 16.42
N THR A 100 -7.69 -5.85 17.56
CA THR A 100 -6.51 -6.62 17.98
C THR A 100 -6.88 -7.67 19.01
N GLU A 101 -7.95 -7.45 19.76
CA GLU A 101 -8.41 -8.36 20.80
C GLU A 101 -9.91 -8.12 21.07
N ARG A 102 -10.63 -9.16 21.50
CA ARG A 102 -11.99 -9.03 22.02
C ARG A 102 -11.91 -9.01 23.54
N VAL A 103 -12.05 -7.83 24.11
CA VAL A 103 -11.82 -7.57 25.54
C VAL A 103 -13.13 -7.37 26.33
N ASP A 104 -14.25 -7.20 25.62
CA ASP A 104 -15.57 -7.01 26.22
C ASP A 104 -16.64 -7.80 25.45
N PHE A 105 -17.86 -7.81 26.00
CA PHE A 105 -19.03 -8.45 25.39
C PHE A 105 -19.65 -7.62 24.26
N TYR A 106 -19.30 -6.34 24.12
CA TYR A 106 -19.77 -5.50 23.01
C TYR A 106 -19.04 -5.79 21.70
N MET A 107 -17.89 -6.49 21.80
CA MET A 107 -17.03 -6.88 20.69
C MET A 107 -17.22 -8.33 20.23
N ASP A 108 -18.22 -9.05 20.73
CA ASP A 108 -18.42 -10.47 20.39
C ASP A 108 -18.67 -10.70 18.90
N ASP A 109 -19.40 -9.79 18.26
CA ASP A 109 -19.69 -9.77 16.81
C ASP A 109 -18.49 -9.28 15.98
N MET A 110 -17.39 -8.89 16.63
CA MET A 110 -16.20 -8.42 15.96
C MET A 110 -15.21 -9.55 15.71
N THR A 111 -14.40 -9.40 14.66
CA THR A 111 -13.35 -10.36 14.32
C THR A 111 -11.98 -9.74 14.53
N VAL A 112 -11.10 -10.41 15.29
CA VAL A 112 -9.69 -10.01 15.43
C VAL A 112 -9.04 -10.01 14.05
N GLY A 113 -8.31 -8.94 13.75
CA GLY A 113 -7.71 -8.69 12.44
C GLY A 113 -8.67 -8.09 11.41
N LYS A 114 -9.95 -7.90 11.73
CA LYS A 114 -10.87 -7.23 10.80
C LYS A 114 -10.82 -5.72 10.98
N VAL A 115 -11.02 -5.02 9.87
CA VAL A 115 -10.93 -3.56 9.79
C VAL A 115 -12.33 -2.98 9.70
N TYR A 116 -12.61 -2.01 10.56
CA TYR A 116 -13.91 -1.37 10.66
C TYR A 116 -13.79 0.14 10.48
N GLU A 117 -14.85 0.78 10.00
CA GLU A 117 -14.95 2.23 9.90
C GLU A 117 -15.69 2.80 11.11
N VAL A 118 -15.10 3.80 11.74
CA VAL A 118 -15.69 4.49 12.87
C VAL A 118 -16.82 5.39 12.39
N ILE A 119 -18.04 5.12 12.85
CA ILE A 119 -19.24 5.89 12.50
C ILE A 119 -19.61 6.88 13.58
N ASN A 120 -19.23 6.62 14.83
CA ASN A 120 -19.53 7.49 15.97
C ASN A 120 -18.54 7.29 17.11
N ILE A 121 -18.53 8.21 18.06
CA ILE A 121 -17.80 8.08 19.32
C ILE A 121 -18.78 7.55 20.37
N SER A 122 -18.40 6.49 21.08
CA SER A 122 -19.17 5.93 22.19
C SER A 122 -18.41 6.16 23.49
N GLY A 123 -19.03 6.79 24.49
CA GLY A 123 -18.36 7.06 25.77
C GLY A 123 -17.07 7.91 25.65
N GLU A 124 -16.18 7.73 26.63
CA GLU A 124 -14.95 8.54 26.73
C GLU A 124 -13.83 8.10 25.77
N GLU A 125 -13.69 6.81 25.46
CA GLU A 125 -12.60 6.30 24.59
C GLU A 125 -13.04 5.28 23.54
N ASP A 126 -14.26 4.75 23.64
CA ASP A 126 -14.79 3.72 22.75
C ASP A 126 -15.36 4.34 21.46
N VAL A 127 -15.62 3.48 20.49
CA VAL A 127 -16.13 3.90 19.18
C VAL A 127 -17.23 2.98 18.69
N GLU A 128 -18.27 3.55 18.11
CA GLU A 128 -19.21 2.76 17.31
C GLU A 128 -18.63 2.59 15.92
N VAL A 129 -18.68 1.37 15.41
CA VAL A 129 -18.22 1.02 14.08
C VAL A 129 -19.32 0.33 13.29
N MET A 130 -19.18 0.36 11.97
CA MET A 130 -20.01 -0.45 11.07
C MET A 130 -19.26 -1.71 10.69
N ASP A 131 -19.90 -2.87 10.82
CA ASP A 131 -19.38 -4.13 10.32
C ASP A 131 -19.69 -4.34 8.82
N ASP A 132 -19.30 -5.49 8.29
CA ASP A 132 -19.50 -5.87 6.89
C ASP A 132 -20.94 -6.31 6.56
N THR A 133 -21.77 -6.49 7.57
CA THR A 133 -23.21 -6.77 7.45
C THR A 133 -24.09 -5.52 7.60
N GLU A 134 -23.46 -4.33 7.64
CA GLU A 134 -24.13 -3.04 7.91
C GLU A 134 -24.80 -2.97 9.31
N GLU A 135 -24.31 -3.78 10.26
CA GLU A 135 -24.70 -3.71 11.68
C GLU A 135 -23.70 -2.85 12.48
N LYS A 136 -24.21 -2.26 13.56
CA LYS A 136 -23.41 -1.40 14.45
C LYS A 136 -22.83 -2.25 15.57
N ALA A 137 -21.52 -2.16 15.74
CA ALA A 137 -20.81 -2.73 16.88
C ALA A 137 -20.10 -1.64 17.69
N THR A 138 -19.81 -1.91 18.95
CA THR A 138 -18.98 -1.01 19.78
C THR A 138 -17.61 -1.64 19.98
N ALA A 139 -16.56 -0.93 19.57
CA ALA A 139 -15.18 -1.35 19.81
C ALA A 139 -14.65 -0.65 21.06
N SER A 140 -14.31 -1.46 22.07
CA SER A 140 -13.63 -1.00 23.28
C SER A 140 -12.21 -0.51 22.98
N LYS A 141 -11.79 0.59 23.60
CA LYS A 141 -10.46 1.20 23.35
C LYS A 141 -9.30 0.21 23.49
N SER A 142 -9.34 -0.68 24.47
CA SER A 142 -8.30 -1.69 24.70
C SER A 142 -8.27 -2.80 23.66
N GLY A 143 -9.35 -3.01 22.89
CA GLY A 143 -9.45 -4.04 21.87
C GLY A 143 -9.16 -3.57 20.44
N TYR A 144 -8.91 -2.27 20.21
CA TYR A 144 -8.64 -1.74 18.88
C TYR A 144 -7.42 -0.80 18.78
N LEU A 145 -6.83 -0.77 17.58
CA LEU A 145 -5.84 0.23 17.19
C LEU A 145 -6.34 1.08 16.01
N SER A 146 -6.01 2.38 16.04
CA SER A 146 -6.32 3.31 14.96
C SER A 146 -5.38 3.10 13.77
N LEU A 147 -5.91 3.11 12.55
CA LEU A 147 -5.13 2.96 11.32
C LEU A 147 -4.85 4.30 10.64
N VAL A 148 -3.59 4.72 10.64
CA VAL A 148 -3.11 5.94 9.98
C VAL A 148 -2.46 5.57 8.65
N SER A 149 -3.05 5.99 7.53
CA SER A 149 -2.52 5.73 6.19
C SER A 149 -1.18 6.43 5.99
N LEU A 150 -0.17 5.66 5.57
CA LEU A 150 1.19 6.13 5.29
C LEU A 150 1.39 6.54 3.81
N THR A 151 0.41 6.25 2.96
CA THR A 151 0.36 6.63 1.54
C THR A 151 -0.27 8.02 1.32
N LYS A 152 -0.77 8.67 2.36
CA LYS A 152 -1.47 9.96 2.32
C LYS A 152 -0.61 11.17 2.72
N GLU A 153 0.65 11.22 2.33
CA GLU A 153 1.28 12.54 2.14
C GLU A 153 0.73 13.12 0.83
N ASN A 154 0.01 14.26 0.96
CA ASN A 154 -0.66 15.03 -0.10
C ASN A 154 -1.99 14.48 -0.65
N LYS A 155 -3.07 14.53 0.14
CA LYS A 155 -4.34 15.11 -0.37
C LYS A 155 -5.01 15.96 0.70
N HIS A 156 -5.18 17.24 0.38
CA HIS A 156 -5.96 18.22 1.11
C HIS A 156 -7.33 17.69 1.56
N GLN A 157 -7.81 18.31 2.64
CA GLN A 157 -9.16 18.19 3.20
C GLN A 157 -10.21 17.87 2.11
N LYS A 158 -10.90 16.72 2.26
CA LYS A 158 -12.07 16.41 1.44
C LYS A 158 -13.15 17.49 1.67
N PRO A 159 -13.72 18.10 0.63
CA PRO A 159 -14.98 18.82 0.77
C PRO A 159 -16.07 17.83 1.18
N LYS A 160 -16.88 18.21 2.18
CA LYS A 160 -18.09 17.48 2.54
C LYS A 160 -19.12 17.53 1.40
N ALA A 161 -19.90 16.45 1.29
CA ALA A 161 -21.11 16.24 0.48
C ALA A 161 -20.94 15.86 -1.02
N LYS A 162 -20.92 14.53 -1.30
CA LYS A 162 -21.41 13.90 -2.56
C LYS A 162 -21.54 12.36 -2.47
N THR A 163 -21.86 11.81 -1.30
CA THR A 163 -21.71 10.37 -0.98
C THR A 163 -22.77 9.44 -1.57
N ARG A 164 -23.97 9.94 -1.95
CA ARG A 164 -25.04 9.08 -2.47
C ARG A 164 -24.73 8.53 -3.87
N GLY A 165 -24.41 9.40 -4.83
CA GLY A 165 -24.09 8.99 -6.20
C GLY A 165 -22.81 8.16 -6.30
N TYR A 166 -21.83 8.37 -5.41
CA TYR A 166 -20.60 7.55 -5.40
C TYR A 166 -20.87 6.10 -4.98
N LYS A 167 -21.66 5.86 -3.93
CA LYS A 167 -22.01 4.49 -3.49
C LYS A 167 -22.86 3.79 -4.55
N GLU A 168 -23.82 4.49 -5.15
CA GLU A 168 -24.68 3.97 -6.24
C GLU A 168 -23.85 3.57 -7.48
N VAL A 169 -22.96 4.43 -7.96
CA VAL A 169 -22.09 4.13 -9.12
C VAL A 169 -21.12 2.99 -8.81
N LYS A 170 -20.55 2.95 -7.61
CA LYS A 170 -19.64 1.87 -7.19
C LYS A 170 -20.36 0.52 -7.14
N ASN A 171 -21.59 0.50 -6.61
CA ASN A 171 -22.39 -0.71 -6.53
C ASN A 171 -22.79 -1.21 -7.93
N LEU A 172 -23.18 -0.31 -8.83
CA LEU A 172 -23.50 -0.65 -10.22
C LEU A 172 -22.31 -1.30 -10.93
N ILE A 173 -21.11 -0.74 -10.79
CA ILE A 173 -19.89 -1.28 -11.43
C ILE A 173 -19.54 -2.67 -10.91
N HIS A 174 -19.55 -2.86 -9.59
CA HIS A 174 -19.06 -4.10 -8.99
C HIS A 174 -20.09 -5.21 -8.89
N HIS A 175 -21.37 -4.89 -8.71
CA HIS A 175 -22.42 -5.90 -8.49
C HIS A 175 -23.29 -6.12 -9.73
N GLU A 176 -23.74 -5.06 -10.41
CA GLU A 176 -24.62 -5.21 -11.57
C GLU A 176 -23.84 -5.50 -12.85
N LEU A 177 -22.75 -4.76 -13.09
CA LEU A 177 -21.90 -4.95 -14.27
C LEU A 177 -20.84 -6.02 -14.06
N SER A 178 -20.66 -6.51 -12.83
CA SER A 178 -19.63 -7.51 -12.47
C SER A 178 -18.20 -7.11 -12.88
N ILE A 179 -17.93 -5.82 -13.01
CA ILE A 179 -16.62 -5.29 -13.40
C ILE A 179 -15.76 -5.23 -12.14
N THR A 180 -14.72 -6.05 -12.10
CA THR A 180 -13.78 -6.10 -10.98
C THR A 180 -12.78 -4.96 -11.05
N ARG A 181 -12.05 -4.72 -9.95
CA ARG A 181 -10.91 -3.79 -9.94
C ARG A 181 -9.86 -4.15 -11.00
N GLN A 182 -9.67 -5.44 -11.25
CA GLN A 182 -8.71 -5.94 -12.24
C GLN A 182 -9.19 -5.63 -13.66
N ASP A 183 -10.48 -5.81 -13.94
CA ASP A 183 -11.06 -5.46 -15.25
C ASP A 183 -10.95 -3.95 -15.54
N ILE A 184 -11.16 -3.11 -14.52
CA ILE A 184 -10.95 -1.66 -14.65
C ILE A 184 -9.48 -1.34 -14.95
N GLN A 185 -8.54 -2.00 -14.27
CA GLN A 185 -7.11 -1.83 -14.52
C GLN A 185 -6.74 -2.30 -15.94
N GLU A 186 -7.29 -3.42 -16.40
CA GLU A 186 -7.07 -3.95 -17.73
C GLU A 186 -7.66 -3.03 -18.81
N MET A 187 -8.87 -2.53 -18.62
CA MET A 187 -9.49 -1.53 -19.50
C MET A 187 -8.65 -0.26 -19.62
N ILE A 188 -8.13 0.25 -18.49
CA ILE A 188 -7.22 1.41 -18.50
C ILE A 188 -5.94 1.07 -19.26
N ASN A 189 -5.32 -0.08 -18.97
CA ASN A 189 -4.10 -0.51 -19.64
C ASN A 189 -4.29 -0.66 -21.15
N VAL A 190 -5.39 -1.29 -21.58
CA VAL A 190 -5.72 -1.45 -23.00
C VAL A 190 -5.96 -0.10 -23.67
N ALA A 191 -6.67 0.82 -23.01
CA ALA A 191 -6.88 2.17 -23.54
C ALA A 191 -5.55 2.93 -23.70
N VAL A 192 -4.67 2.88 -22.69
CA VAL A 192 -3.33 3.48 -22.72
C VAL A 192 -2.47 2.88 -23.83
N ILE A 193 -2.40 1.55 -23.93
CA ILE A 193 -1.61 0.84 -24.94
C ILE A 193 -2.11 1.19 -26.35
N ASN A 194 -3.43 1.19 -26.57
CA ASN A 194 -4.00 1.54 -27.87
C ASN A 194 -3.67 2.97 -28.28
N GLU A 195 -3.72 3.91 -27.34
CA GLU A 195 -3.42 5.31 -27.63
C GLU A 195 -1.93 5.51 -27.92
N ILE A 196 -1.05 4.89 -27.12
CA ILE A 196 0.41 4.87 -27.39
C ILE A 196 0.70 4.28 -28.76
N LYS A 197 0.02 3.18 -29.12
CA LYS A 197 0.18 2.52 -30.41
C LYS A 197 -0.20 3.45 -31.57
N LYS A 198 -1.34 4.13 -31.51
CA LYS A 198 -1.75 5.11 -32.53
C LYS A 198 -0.72 6.24 -32.70
N MET A 199 -0.24 6.82 -31.60
CA MET A 199 0.76 7.88 -31.63
C MET A 199 2.10 7.40 -32.22
N SER A 200 2.48 6.17 -31.91
CA SER A 200 3.67 5.53 -32.47
C SER A 200 3.53 5.29 -33.97
N GLU A 201 2.40 4.73 -34.42
CA GLU A 201 2.12 4.44 -35.83
C GLU A 201 1.99 5.73 -36.66
N ALA A 202 1.44 6.80 -36.08
CA ALA A 202 1.39 8.13 -36.71
C ALA A 202 2.76 8.84 -36.76
N GLY A 203 3.81 8.24 -36.18
CA GLY A 203 5.16 8.78 -36.14
C GLY A 203 5.29 10.04 -35.27
N GLU A 204 4.33 10.28 -34.37
CA GLU A 204 4.30 11.50 -33.55
C GLU A 204 5.47 11.54 -32.58
N PHE A 205 5.78 10.41 -31.93
CA PHE A 205 6.92 10.32 -31.01
C PHE A 205 8.23 10.70 -31.67
N TYR A 206 8.45 10.26 -32.91
CA TYR A 206 9.66 10.60 -33.65
C TYR A 206 9.74 12.09 -33.95
N LYS A 207 8.65 12.70 -34.44
CA LYS A 207 8.59 14.13 -34.75
C LYS A 207 8.87 15.00 -33.51
N ILE A 208 8.26 14.64 -32.39
CA ILE A 208 8.42 15.34 -31.10
C ILE A 208 9.84 15.18 -30.56
N ALA A 209 10.33 13.94 -30.50
CA ALA A 209 11.67 13.66 -30.01
C ALA A 209 12.72 14.40 -30.83
N SER A 210 12.60 14.37 -32.16
CA SER A 210 13.52 15.06 -33.08
C SER A 210 13.50 16.57 -32.85
N SER A 211 12.32 17.19 -32.85
CA SER A 211 12.18 18.63 -32.61
C SER A 211 12.76 19.05 -31.25
N LYS A 212 12.62 18.22 -30.21
CA LYS A 212 13.11 18.54 -28.88
C LYS A 212 14.61 18.31 -28.72
N ILE A 213 15.14 17.25 -29.32
CA ILE A 213 16.58 17.02 -29.44
C ILE A 213 17.23 18.21 -30.13
N ASP A 214 16.67 18.69 -31.24
CA ASP A 214 17.19 19.85 -31.97
C ASP A 214 17.20 21.12 -31.11
N SER A 215 16.17 21.35 -30.29
CA SER A 215 16.14 22.46 -29.32
C SER A 215 17.25 22.34 -28.28
N ILE A 216 17.43 21.16 -27.67
CA ILE A 216 18.46 20.95 -26.64
C ILE A 216 19.86 21.10 -27.24
N ILE A 217 20.07 20.62 -28.47
CA ILE A 217 21.33 20.79 -29.20
C ILE A 217 21.61 22.29 -29.41
N LYS A 218 20.62 23.04 -29.92
CA LYS A 218 20.75 24.48 -30.18
C LYS A 218 21.05 25.27 -28.90
N ASP A 219 20.34 24.98 -27.82
CA ASP A 219 20.55 25.60 -26.51
C ASP A 219 21.92 25.21 -25.91
N GLY A 220 22.32 23.95 -26.10
CA GLY A 220 23.63 23.42 -25.69
C GLY A 220 24.82 24.13 -26.32
N PHE A 221 24.72 24.42 -27.63
CA PHE A 221 25.72 25.18 -28.36
C PHE A 221 25.70 26.68 -28.06
N SER A 222 24.57 27.23 -27.60
CA SER A 222 24.45 28.65 -27.25
C SER A 222 25.07 28.98 -25.88
N ASP A 223 25.18 28.00 -24.97
CA ASP A 223 25.73 28.15 -23.61
C ASP A 223 27.22 27.74 -23.51
N ARG A 224 28.00 28.03 -24.56
CA ARG A 224 29.45 27.69 -24.65
C ARG A 224 29.77 26.22 -24.35
N GLY A 225 28.82 25.31 -24.52
CA GLY A 225 28.98 23.87 -24.28
C GLY A 225 28.78 23.40 -22.83
N ASN A 226 28.45 24.28 -21.87
CA ASN A 226 28.18 23.87 -20.48
C ASN A 226 27.00 22.87 -20.38
N LEU A 227 25.99 23.07 -21.22
CA LEU A 227 24.83 22.21 -21.37
C LEU A 227 25.06 20.97 -22.25
N LEU A 228 26.32 20.60 -22.55
CA LEU A 228 26.66 19.31 -23.18
C LEU A 228 26.97 18.22 -22.13
N TYR A 229 27.35 18.61 -20.91
CA TYR A 229 27.62 17.64 -19.82
C TYR A 229 26.31 17.05 -19.29
N GLY A 230 26.08 15.73 -19.42
CA GLY A 230 24.79 15.10 -19.08
C GLY A 230 23.70 15.30 -20.13
N PHE A 231 24.10 15.56 -21.39
CA PHE A 231 23.18 15.78 -22.50
C PHE A 231 22.23 14.59 -22.72
N LYS A 232 22.75 13.36 -22.60
CA LYS A 232 21.96 12.12 -22.74
C LYS A 232 20.83 12.06 -21.70
N GLU A 233 21.13 12.35 -20.44
CA GLU A 233 20.18 12.33 -19.33
C GLU A 233 19.10 13.40 -19.52
N ARG A 234 19.48 14.61 -19.95
CA ARG A 234 18.53 15.69 -20.26
C ARG A 234 17.61 15.37 -21.43
N VAL A 235 18.15 14.80 -22.51
CA VAL A 235 17.36 14.36 -23.66
C VAL A 235 16.36 13.28 -23.21
N SER A 236 16.82 12.28 -22.46
CA SER A 236 15.98 11.20 -21.95
C SER A 236 14.85 11.71 -21.05
N GLN A 237 15.14 12.60 -20.11
CA GLN A 237 14.14 13.17 -19.21
C GLN A 237 13.12 14.03 -19.97
N THR A 238 13.59 14.89 -20.86
CA THR A 238 12.73 15.81 -21.62
C THR A 238 11.78 15.04 -22.54
N ILE A 239 12.27 14.00 -23.21
CA ILE A 239 11.42 13.14 -24.05
C ILE A 239 10.38 12.43 -23.18
N SER A 240 10.79 11.90 -22.02
CA SER A 240 9.88 11.20 -21.10
C SER A 240 8.76 12.12 -20.59
N ASP A 241 9.10 13.35 -20.21
CA ASP A 241 8.13 14.34 -19.72
C ASP A 241 7.13 14.75 -20.82
N GLU A 242 7.60 14.96 -22.05
CA GLU A 242 6.76 15.40 -23.16
C GLU A 242 5.84 14.28 -23.67
N VAL A 243 6.36 13.06 -23.80
CA VAL A 243 5.56 11.87 -24.13
C VAL A 243 4.52 11.61 -23.03
N GLY A 244 4.93 11.69 -21.76
CA GLY A 244 4.04 11.53 -20.61
C GLY A 244 2.89 12.53 -20.59
N LYS A 245 3.17 13.83 -20.84
CA LYS A 245 2.14 14.89 -20.92
C LYS A 245 1.11 14.62 -22.01
N ARG A 246 1.53 14.15 -23.18
CA ARG A 246 0.62 13.89 -24.31
C ARG A 246 -0.26 12.66 -24.09
N ILE A 247 0.32 11.58 -23.55
CA ILE A 247 -0.45 10.41 -23.12
C ILE A 247 -1.52 10.86 -22.12
N ALA A 248 -1.16 11.66 -21.12
CA ALA A 248 -2.12 12.17 -20.13
C ALA A 248 -3.22 13.05 -20.77
N ASN A 249 -2.88 13.92 -21.73
CA ASN A 249 -3.85 14.77 -22.42
C ASN A 249 -4.80 13.98 -23.35
N ASN A 250 -4.32 12.94 -24.03
CA ASN A 250 -5.15 12.11 -24.92
C ASN A 250 -6.01 11.12 -24.15
N LEU A 251 -5.58 10.70 -22.95
CA LEU A 251 -6.36 9.91 -22.00
C LEU A 251 -7.44 10.74 -21.27
N ASN A 252 -7.82 11.92 -21.77
CA ASN A 252 -8.90 12.70 -21.18
C ASN A 252 -10.23 11.94 -21.36
N ILE A 253 -10.54 11.05 -20.40
CA ILE A 253 -11.77 10.27 -20.34
C ILE A 253 -12.89 11.25 -19.99
N ASN A 254 -13.54 11.78 -21.01
CA ASN A 254 -14.70 12.64 -20.85
C ASN A 254 -15.93 11.75 -20.67
N VAL A 255 -16.41 11.59 -19.43
CA VAL A 255 -17.67 10.89 -19.14
C VAL A 255 -18.81 11.90 -19.27
N GLU A 256 -19.36 12.03 -20.47
CA GLU A 256 -20.62 12.75 -20.65
C GLU A 256 -21.78 11.86 -20.17
N LEU A 257 -22.31 12.17 -19.00
CA LEU A 257 -23.58 11.62 -18.56
C LEU A 257 -24.67 12.18 -19.49
N LYS A 258 -25.24 11.32 -20.33
CA LYS A 258 -26.49 11.65 -21.02
C LYS A 258 -27.58 11.80 -19.97
N ASN A 259 -27.99 13.03 -19.70
CA ASN A 259 -29.18 13.30 -18.92
C ASN A 259 -30.37 12.68 -19.67
N GLN A 260 -31.05 11.73 -19.02
CA GLN A 260 -32.40 11.31 -19.39
C GLN A 260 -33.41 12.26 -18.77
#